data_AF-D7FPW1-F1
#
_entry.id   AF-D7FPW1-F1
#
_cell.length_a   1.000
_cell.length_b   1.000
_cell.length_c   1.000
_cell.angle_alpha   90.00
_cell.angle_beta   90.00
_cell.angle_gamma   90.00
#
_symmetry.space_group_name_H-M   'P 1'
#
loop_
_entity.id
_entity.type
_entity.pdbx_description
1 polymer ?
#
loop_
_entity_poly.entity_id
_entity_poly.type
_entity_poly.pdbx_seq_one_letter_code
_entity_poly.pdbx_strand_id
1 'polypeptide(L)'
;MAKRLGSPLAVLNFLLPITKQLNNYTSEKMTRDVVVGCTMATLMIPQGLAFATVSGIPILYGLYIVWAPPFFYSLFGVSLHVSYGPFALVGLFISDALRIRGYQPCDGLCRHKTDETQAYLEACTIITFMVSMWYFLMAMFNLGEPLAMLLADPVISGFVTASALLVANSQLWEVRDTINWWSVTMGVGSMLVYFALRRGNAYIKDRGVAGFFVPEALTVVILSTFLSWAFDLEGTQDVAIVGTIPPGLPAPKFPRLDKLTTFAQVEDMAGVALVAALVSFIITHSIAKSLAGAQEIKATPQLLAFGVANLAGSIFSALPGSASLSRAAIIDALGARTIIHNVFTFSLMTLVLLFLSPLLKRQPGVEVIRFGASLTFANKDVFRRAVIKVVEKADAERRLAESQGRPPKVALQYVILDSSSIHDLDSSSLKTLEGLVALLVDRDPPIEMFLAPVSDPLMMQLRKSPLLCATLGRRYFLSTATAVTYALQQVAAGQLVAPASLYHKVMSSISLGNLDEGDLDDI
;
A
#
# COMPACT_ATOMS: atom_id res chain seq x y z
N MET A 1 12.52 32.60 23.23
CA MET A 1 12.49 32.52 21.76
C MET A 1 11.79 33.71 21.10
N ALA A 2 10.55 34.06 21.48
CA ALA A 2 9.81 35.22 20.91
C ALA A 2 10.53 36.58 21.06
N LYS A 3 11.22 36.85 22.19
CA LYS A 3 12.03 38.07 22.38
C LYS A 3 13.26 38.20 21.46
N ARG A 4 13.72 37.11 20.80
CA ARG A 4 14.88 37.13 19.88
C ARG A 4 14.50 37.27 18.40
N LEU A 5 13.25 37.00 18.03
CA LEU A 5 12.80 36.96 16.62
C LEU A 5 12.01 38.21 16.19
N GLY A 6 11.67 39.12 17.12
CA GLY A 6 11.23 40.49 16.83
C GLY A 6 9.86 40.68 16.15
N SER A 7 9.34 39.69 15.42
CA SER A 7 8.01 39.74 14.78
C SER A 7 7.31 38.37 14.79
N PRO A 8 5.96 38.33 14.82
CA PRO A 8 5.19 37.09 14.68
C PRO A 8 5.53 36.33 13.40
N LEU A 9 5.79 37.08 12.32
CA LEU A 9 6.17 36.53 11.02
C LEU A 9 7.53 35.82 11.08
N ALA A 10 8.50 36.35 11.83
CA ALA A 10 9.81 35.73 11.99
C ALA A 10 9.74 34.44 12.84
N VAL A 11 8.86 34.40 13.84
CA VAL A 11 8.57 33.17 14.61
C VAL A 11 7.91 32.13 13.72
N LEU A 12 6.92 32.53 12.92
CA LEU A 12 6.25 31.64 11.96
C LEU A 12 7.23 31.10 10.90
N ASN A 13 8.07 31.97 10.33
CA ASN A 13 9.11 31.64 9.37
C ASN A 13 10.23 30.75 9.96
N PHE A 14 10.39 30.75 11.28
CA PHE A 14 11.32 29.86 11.98
C PHE A 14 10.68 28.48 12.23
N LEU A 15 9.41 28.44 12.61
CA LEU A 15 8.67 27.20 12.88
C LEU A 15 8.25 26.46 11.61
N LEU A 16 7.90 27.19 10.55
CA LEU A 16 7.43 26.67 9.27
C LEU A 16 8.23 27.32 8.12
N PRO A 17 9.42 26.80 7.78
CA PRO A 17 10.25 27.31 6.68
C PRO A 17 9.50 27.50 5.35
N ILE A 18 8.45 26.73 5.10
CA ILE A 18 7.60 26.85 3.90
C ILE A 18 7.02 28.26 3.73
N THR A 19 6.72 29.00 4.81
CA THR A 19 6.14 30.35 4.70
C THR A 19 7.10 31.35 4.06
N LYS A 20 8.42 31.18 4.25
CA LYS A 20 9.42 31.99 3.54
C LYS A 20 9.39 31.73 2.03
N GLN A 21 9.13 30.50 1.62
CA GLN A 21 9.08 30.11 0.20
C GLN A 21 7.81 30.64 -0.48
N LEU A 22 6.70 30.71 0.28
CA LEU A 22 5.43 31.24 -0.20
C LEU A 22 5.45 32.76 -0.42
N ASN A 23 6.22 33.52 0.37
CA ASN A 23 6.27 34.99 0.25
C ASN A 23 6.74 35.52 -1.12
N ASN A 24 7.58 34.75 -1.83
CA ASN A 24 8.09 35.11 -3.17
C ASN A 24 7.69 34.06 -4.22
N TYR A 25 6.51 33.46 -4.06
CA TYR A 25 6.04 32.40 -4.94
C TYR A 25 5.36 32.97 -6.18
N THR A 26 5.96 32.74 -7.35
CA THR A 26 5.46 33.22 -8.64
C THR A 26 4.80 32.09 -9.43
N SER A 27 3.96 32.41 -10.41
CA SER A 27 3.32 31.42 -11.29
C SER A 27 4.34 30.54 -12.03
N GLU A 28 5.50 31.09 -12.39
CA GLU A 28 6.58 30.32 -13.02
C GLU A 28 7.13 29.23 -12.08
N LYS A 29 7.34 29.55 -10.79
CA LYS A 29 7.76 28.56 -9.79
C LYS A 29 6.70 27.49 -9.60
N MET A 30 5.43 27.89 -9.58
CA MET A 30 4.31 26.96 -9.49
C MET A 30 4.30 25.96 -10.64
N THR A 31 4.41 26.40 -11.89
CA THR A 31 4.39 25.50 -13.04
C THR A 31 5.55 24.49 -12.99
N ARG A 32 6.75 24.94 -12.62
CA ARG A 32 7.91 24.04 -12.46
C ARG A 32 7.72 23.05 -11.32
N ASP A 33 7.24 23.51 -10.16
CA ASP A 33 7.05 22.67 -8.98
C ASP A 33 5.88 21.67 -9.18
N VAL A 34 4.85 22.01 -9.98
CA VAL A 34 3.80 21.08 -10.43
C VAL A 34 4.40 19.98 -11.29
N VAL A 35 5.19 20.32 -12.31
CA VAL A 35 5.83 19.34 -13.21
C VAL A 35 6.74 18.40 -12.41
N VAL A 36 7.56 18.95 -11.52
CA VAL A 36 8.44 18.17 -10.63
C VAL A 36 7.63 17.27 -9.73
N GLY A 37 6.62 17.81 -9.04
CA GLY A 37 5.81 17.05 -8.08
C GLY A 37 5.00 15.93 -8.73
N CYS A 38 4.38 16.18 -9.89
CA CYS A 38 3.71 15.15 -10.66
C CYS A 38 4.69 14.08 -11.13
N THR A 39 5.86 14.46 -11.64
CA THR A 39 6.90 13.52 -12.07
C THR A 39 7.41 12.67 -10.90
N MET A 40 7.62 13.29 -9.73
CA MET A 40 8.03 12.61 -8.50
C MET A 40 6.97 11.61 -8.04
N ALA A 41 5.70 12.02 -7.97
CA ALA A 41 4.60 11.12 -7.62
C ALA A 41 4.53 9.91 -8.56
N THR A 42 4.58 10.16 -9.87
CA THR A 42 4.61 9.12 -10.90
C THR A 42 5.77 8.13 -10.72
N LEU A 43 6.97 8.64 -10.45
CA LEU A 43 8.16 7.82 -10.25
C LEU A 43 8.15 7.07 -8.92
N MET A 44 7.59 7.68 -7.88
CA MET A 44 7.58 7.10 -6.54
C MET A 44 6.50 6.03 -6.36
N ILE A 45 5.45 5.97 -7.19
CA ILE A 45 4.46 4.86 -7.16
C ILE A 45 5.18 3.50 -7.27
N PRO A 46 5.85 3.15 -8.38
CA PRO A 46 6.49 1.83 -8.50
C PRO A 46 7.62 1.62 -7.49
N GLN A 47 8.33 2.69 -7.11
CA GLN A 47 9.36 2.60 -6.07
C GLN A 47 8.77 2.27 -4.70
N GLY A 48 7.61 2.82 -4.37
CA GLY A 48 6.88 2.51 -3.15
C GLY A 48 6.44 1.05 -3.12
N LEU A 49 5.88 0.55 -4.23
CA LEU A 49 5.47 -0.86 -4.35
C LEU A 49 6.67 -1.80 -4.16
N ALA A 50 7.78 -1.55 -4.86
CA ALA A 50 9.01 -2.35 -4.74
C ALA A 50 9.67 -2.21 -3.36
N PHE A 51 9.61 -1.04 -2.74
CA PHE A 51 10.11 -0.85 -1.38
C PHE A 51 9.31 -1.68 -0.37
N ALA A 52 7.99 -1.79 -0.54
CA ALA A 52 7.15 -2.58 0.35
C ALA A 52 7.46 -4.08 0.27
N THR A 53 7.68 -4.62 -0.93
CA THR A 53 8.07 -6.03 -1.11
C THR A 53 9.39 -6.31 -0.39
N VAL A 54 10.39 -5.46 -0.61
CA VAL A 54 11.71 -5.59 0.01
C VAL A 54 11.69 -5.38 1.53
N SER A 55 10.76 -4.57 2.03
CA SER A 55 10.58 -4.35 3.47
C SER A 55 9.72 -5.43 4.13
N GLY A 56 9.22 -6.41 3.38
CA GLY A 56 8.38 -7.48 3.90
C GLY A 56 7.00 -7.02 4.39
N ILE A 57 6.45 -5.95 3.82
CA ILE A 57 5.15 -5.38 4.22
C ILE A 57 4.15 -5.41 3.06
N PRO A 58 2.83 -5.31 3.33
CA PRO A 58 1.86 -5.23 2.25
C PRO A 58 2.14 -4.03 1.32
N ILE A 59 2.08 -4.26 0.02
CA ILE A 59 2.40 -3.29 -1.05
C ILE A 59 1.72 -1.93 -0.86
N LEU A 60 0.50 -1.90 -0.32
CA LEU A 60 -0.24 -0.68 0.01
C LEU A 60 0.54 0.29 0.91
N TYR A 61 1.27 -0.23 1.90
CA TYR A 61 2.03 0.60 2.84
C TYR A 61 3.24 1.27 2.17
N GLY A 62 3.70 0.71 1.05
CA GLY A 62 4.64 1.35 0.13
C GLY A 62 4.10 2.60 -0.55
N LEU A 63 2.78 2.72 -0.73
CA LEU A 63 2.17 3.96 -1.24
C LEU A 63 1.98 5.01 -0.13
N TYR A 64 1.83 4.59 1.12
CA TYR A 64 1.64 5.52 2.25
C TYR A 64 2.90 6.33 2.56
N ILE A 65 4.09 5.74 2.40
CA ILE A 65 5.38 6.43 2.53
C ILE A 65 5.61 7.48 1.42
N VAL A 66 5.00 7.30 0.25
CA VAL A 66 5.03 8.24 -0.87
C VAL A 66 3.96 9.35 -0.71
N TRP A 67 3.00 9.16 0.19
CA TRP A 67 1.88 10.06 0.39
C TRP A 67 2.12 11.06 1.53
N ALA A 68 1.98 10.64 2.79
CA ALA A 68 1.97 11.58 3.93
C ALA A 68 3.35 12.17 4.25
N PRO A 69 4.44 11.39 4.39
CA PRO A 69 5.73 11.94 4.81
C PRO A 69 6.29 13.07 3.92
N PRO A 70 6.18 13.03 2.57
CA PRO A 70 6.59 14.14 1.71
C PRO A 70 5.86 15.47 2.01
N PHE A 71 4.56 15.41 2.30
CA PHE A 71 3.80 16.60 2.68
C PHE A 71 4.34 17.21 3.97
N PHE A 72 4.54 16.40 5.01
CA PHE A 72 5.09 16.89 6.27
C PHE A 72 6.54 17.37 6.14
N TYR A 73 7.34 16.71 5.30
CA TYR A 73 8.67 17.23 4.96
C TYR A 73 8.59 18.59 4.28
N SER A 74 7.60 18.84 3.42
CA SER A 74 7.48 20.15 2.74
C SER A 74 7.25 21.33 3.69
N LEU A 75 6.63 21.09 4.84
CA LEU A 75 6.34 22.12 5.85
C LEU A 75 7.60 22.57 6.61
N PHE A 76 8.51 21.62 6.89
CA PHE A 76 9.66 21.82 7.79
C PHE A 76 11.02 21.70 7.09
N GLY A 77 11.04 21.20 5.85
CA GLY A 77 12.24 20.88 5.09
C GLY A 77 13.10 22.11 4.80
N VAL A 78 14.40 21.88 4.69
CA VAL A 78 15.39 22.94 4.42
C VAL A 78 16.05 22.85 3.05
N SER A 79 15.89 21.74 2.33
CA SER A 79 16.47 21.54 1.00
C SER A 79 15.40 21.20 -0.03
N LEU A 80 15.44 21.88 -1.18
CA LEU A 80 14.58 21.61 -2.33
C LEU A 80 14.99 20.34 -3.09
N HIS A 81 16.24 19.90 -2.97
CA HIS A 81 16.70 18.68 -3.64
C HIS A 81 16.30 17.40 -2.90
N VAL A 82 15.72 17.53 -1.71
CA VAL A 82 15.27 16.38 -0.90
C VAL A 82 13.83 16.01 -1.28
N SER A 83 13.71 14.95 -2.07
CA SER A 83 12.49 14.15 -2.15
C SER A 83 12.48 13.16 -0.99
N TYR A 84 11.61 13.37 -0.02
CA TYR A 84 11.42 12.39 1.06
C TYR A 84 10.60 11.20 0.55
N GLY A 85 10.95 9.95 0.88
CA GLY A 85 10.16 8.79 0.45
C GLY A 85 10.87 7.44 0.61
N PRO A 86 10.48 6.41 -0.18
CA PRO A 86 10.99 5.06 -0.04
C PRO A 86 12.51 4.95 -0.22
N PHE A 87 13.14 4.11 0.61
CA PHE A 87 14.57 3.84 0.52
C PHE A 87 14.90 2.39 0.91
N ALA A 88 15.20 1.56 -0.11
CA ALA A 88 15.30 0.11 0.00
C ALA A 88 16.18 -0.38 1.16
N LEU A 89 17.32 0.27 1.42
CA LEU A 89 18.21 -0.14 2.50
C LEU A 89 17.55 -0.07 3.87
N VAL A 90 16.83 1.01 4.16
CA VAL A 90 16.15 1.15 5.46
C VAL A 90 15.06 0.09 5.60
N GLY A 91 14.38 -0.24 4.51
CA GLY A 91 13.44 -1.35 4.43
C GLY A 91 14.09 -2.70 4.76
N LEU A 92 15.20 -3.02 4.09
CA LEU A 92 15.99 -4.23 4.32
C LEU A 92 16.50 -4.33 5.75
N PHE A 93 17.07 -3.24 6.28
CA PHE A 93 17.61 -3.20 7.64
C PHE A 93 16.52 -3.44 8.68
N ILE A 94 15.36 -2.80 8.54
CA ILE A 94 14.24 -2.99 9.45
C ILE A 94 13.71 -4.42 9.34
N SER A 95 13.59 -4.94 8.11
CA SER A 95 13.12 -6.30 7.88
C SER A 95 14.02 -7.35 8.50
N ASP A 96 15.34 -7.26 8.28
CA ASP A 96 16.30 -8.20 8.84
C ASP A 96 16.35 -8.11 10.38
N ALA A 97 16.33 -6.89 10.92
CA ALA A 97 16.33 -6.67 12.36
C ALA A 97 15.07 -7.23 13.04
N LEU A 98 13.91 -7.14 12.38
CA LEU A 98 12.65 -7.72 12.88
C LEU A 98 12.63 -9.25 12.72
N ARG A 99 13.17 -9.78 11.63
CA ARG A 99 13.29 -11.22 11.39
C ARG A 99 14.14 -11.93 12.44
N ILE A 100 15.29 -11.34 12.80
CA ILE A 100 16.15 -11.85 13.88
C ILE A 100 15.39 -11.94 15.23
N ARG A 101 14.36 -11.09 15.40
CA ARG A 101 13.53 -11.01 16.61
C ARG A 101 12.27 -11.86 16.53
N GLY A 102 12.15 -12.74 15.53
CA GLY A 102 11.04 -13.67 15.38
C GLY A 102 9.79 -13.08 14.73
N TYR A 103 9.83 -11.84 14.24
CA TYR A 103 8.75 -11.31 13.42
C TYR A 103 8.86 -11.84 11.99
N GLN A 104 7.76 -12.32 11.43
CA GLN A 104 7.76 -12.83 10.06
C GLN A 104 7.39 -11.74 9.06
N PRO A 105 8.28 -11.41 8.10
CA PRO A 105 7.93 -10.54 6.99
C PRO A 105 6.89 -11.23 6.09
N CYS A 106 6.06 -10.45 5.42
CA CYS A 106 5.19 -10.96 4.37
C CYS A 106 5.89 -10.86 3.00
N ASP A 107 5.51 -11.68 2.03
CA ASP A 107 6.08 -11.67 0.67
C ASP A 107 5.63 -10.47 -0.20
N GLY A 108 5.37 -9.31 0.40
CA GLY A 108 4.87 -8.08 -0.24
C GLY A 108 3.39 -8.13 -0.66
N LEU A 109 3.00 -9.21 -1.33
CA LEU A 109 1.62 -9.51 -1.74
C LEU A 109 0.72 -9.85 -0.53
N CYS A 110 1.33 -10.30 0.56
CA CYS A 110 0.67 -10.81 1.77
C CYS A 110 -0.59 -11.62 1.44
N ARG A 111 -0.43 -12.70 0.64
CA ARG A 111 -1.55 -13.58 0.24
C ARG A 111 -2.33 -14.10 1.46
N HIS A 112 -1.68 -14.18 2.63
CA HIS A 112 -2.28 -14.50 3.91
C HIS A 112 -2.14 -13.28 4.85
N LYS A 113 -3.24 -12.66 5.31
CA LYS A 113 -3.19 -11.72 6.44
C LYS A 113 -3.34 -12.52 7.73
N THR A 114 -2.22 -12.99 8.25
CA THR A 114 -2.14 -13.61 9.58
C THR A 114 -2.03 -12.53 10.66
N ASP A 115 -2.34 -12.88 11.91
CA ASP A 115 -2.06 -12.03 13.08
C ASP A 115 -0.57 -11.63 13.15
N GLU A 116 0.31 -12.49 12.62
CA GLU A 116 1.76 -12.26 12.52
C GLU A 116 2.11 -11.13 11.53
N THR A 117 1.41 -11.04 10.39
CA THR A 117 1.60 -9.95 9.42
C THR A 117 1.24 -8.60 10.05
N GLN A 118 0.18 -8.57 10.85
CA GLN A 118 -0.21 -7.36 11.57
C GLN A 118 0.80 -7.02 12.67
N ALA A 119 1.33 -8.01 13.40
CA ALA A 119 2.38 -7.79 14.39
C ALA A 119 3.67 -7.23 13.77
N TYR A 120 4.09 -7.75 12.61
CA TYR A 120 5.23 -7.23 11.86
C TYR A 120 5.03 -5.78 11.44
N LEU A 121 3.87 -5.46 10.85
CA LEU A 121 3.53 -4.09 10.47
C LEU A 121 3.55 -3.14 11.68
N GLU A 122 2.94 -3.55 12.79
CA GLU A 122 2.92 -2.74 14.01
C GLU A 122 4.34 -2.49 14.52
N ALA A 123 5.22 -3.49 14.50
CA ALA A 123 6.64 -3.33 14.84
C ALA A 123 7.34 -2.33 13.90
N CYS A 124 7.09 -2.38 12.58
CA CYS A 124 7.60 -1.37 11.65
C CYS A 124 7.13 0.05 12.00
N THR A 125 5.85 0.23 12.37
CA THR A 125 5.32 1.55 12.76
C THR A 125 5.91 2.06 14.07
N ILE A 126 6.17 1.16 15.04
CA ILE A 126 6.88 1.49 16.29
C ILE A 126 8.30 1.94 15.99
N ILE A 127 9.05 1.20 15.17
CA ILE A 127 10.40 1.59 14.76
C ILE A 127 10.38 2.96 14.08
N THR A 128 9.39 3.24 13.22
CA THR A 128 9.23 4.54 12.55
C THR A 128 9.00 5.68 13.54
N PHE A 129 8.19 5.44 14.56
CA PHE A 129 8.01 6.39 15.64
C PHE A 129 9.30 6.63 16.42
N MET A 130 10.05 5.56 16.74
CA MET A 130 11.32 5.67 17.46
C MET A 130 12.42 6.36 16.64
N VAL A 131 12.46 6.16 15.32
CA VAL A 131 13.33 6.91 14.39
C VAL A 131 13.05 8.41 14.52
N SER A 132 11.76 8.78 14.61
CA SER A 132 11.34 10.18 14.80
C SER A 132 11.82 10.73 16.14
N MET A 133 11.69 9.94 17.21
CA MET A 133 12.18 10.32 18.54
C MET A 133 13.69 10.53 18.54
N TRP A 134 14.46 9.65 17.89
CA TRP A 134 15.90 9.84 17.73
C TRP A 134 16.25 11.13 17.00
N TYR A 135 15.52 11.49 15.94
CA TYR A 135 15.72 12.77 15.27
C TYR A 135 15.44 13.97 16.16
N PHE A 136 14.36 13.94 16.94
CA PHE A 136 14.06 15.01 17.89
C PHE A 136 15.09 15.10 19.01
N LEU A 137 15.55 13.96 19.55
CA LEU A 137 16.60 13.92 20.56
C LEU A 137 17.91 14.50 20.01
N MET A 138 18.36 14.05 18.83
CA MET A 138 19.57 14.59 18.20
C MET A 138 19.44 16.09 17.89
N ALA A 139 18.28 16.55 17.45
CA ALA A 139 18.04 17.97 17.21
C ALA A 139 18.02 18.79 18.52
N MET A 140 17.45 18.24 19.59
CA MET A 140 17.40 18.89 20.91
C MET A 140 18.80 19.12 21.47
N PHE A 141 19.70 18.16 21.29
CA PHE A 141 21.11 18.28 21.68
C PHE A 141 21.99 18.96 20.61
N ASN A 142 21.40 19.49 19.53
CA ASN A 142 22.10 20.14 18.42
C ASN A 142 23.24 19.28 17.84
N LEU A 143 22.99 17.97 17.72
CA LEU A 143 23.96 16.99 17.22
C LEU A 143 24.00 16.93 15.69
N GLY A 144 23.14 17.66 14.98
CA GLY A 144 23.09 17.63 13.52
C GLY A 144 24.40 18.06 12.87
N GLU A 145 24.97 19.19 13.28
CA GLU A 145 26.22 19.71 12.71
C GLU A 145 27.42 18.81 13.02
N PRO A 146 27.65 18.34 14.27
CA PRO A 146 28.67 17.33 14.56
C PRO A 146 28.52 16.04 13.75
N LEU A 147 27.29 15.51 13.64
CA LEU A 147 27.01 14.31 12.85
C LEU A 147 27.33 14.52 11.36
N ALA A 148 27.04 15.72 10.83
CA ALA A 148 27.37 16.08 9.46
C ALA A 148 28.88 16.24 9.23
N MET A 149 29.66 16.57 10.27
CA MET A 149 31.13 16.68 10.20
C MET A 149 31.83 15.31 10.23
N LEU A 150 31.21 14.28 10.80
CA LEU A 150 31.74 12.91 10.85
C LEU A 150 31.69 12.21 9.47
N LEU A 151 31.24 12.90 8.43
CA LEU A 151 31.03 12.38 7.09
C LEU A 151 32.26 12.58 6.21
N ALA A 152 33.20 11.65 6.32
CA ALA A 152 34.26 11.55 5.32
C ALA A 152 33.68 10.98 4.02
N ASP A 153 33.95 11.61 2.87
CA ASP A 153 33.51 11.14 1.54
C ASP A 153 33.80 9.64 1.27
N PRO A 154 34.94 9.05 1.74
CA PRO A 154 35.19 7.62 1.60
C PRO A 154 34.15 6.72 2.30
N VAL A 155 33.62 7.14 3.46
CA VAL A 155 32.61 6.37 4.21
C VAL A 155 31.30 6.34 3.44
N ILE A 156 30.87 7.48 2.89
CA ILE A 156 29.66 7.56 2.07
C ILE A 156 29.83 6.71 0.81
N SER A 157 30.95 6.85 0.11
CA SER A 157 31.22 6.08 -1.11
C SER A 157 31.23 4.57 -0.86
N GLY A 158 31.92 4.11 0.20
CA GLY A 158 31.94 2.71 0.60
C GLY A 158 30.54 2.19 0.97
N PHE A 159 29.80 2.95 1.76
CA PHE A 159 28.44 2.61 2.16
C PHE A 159 27.50 2.50 0.96
N VAL A 160 27.47 3.49 0.05
CA VAL A 160 26.60 3.49 -1.14
C VAL A 160 26.93 2.32 -2.07
N THR A 161 28.22 1.99 -2.23
CA THR A 161 28.65 0.85 -3.07
C THR A 161 28.21 -0.49 -2.47
N ALA A 162 28.47 -0.70 -1.18
CA ALA A 162 28.05 -1.92 -0.48
C ALA A 162 26.52 -2.08 -0.47
N SER A 163 25.82 -0.96 -0.30
CA SER A 163 24.36 -0.89 -0.34
C SER A 163 23.78 -1.30 -1.69
N ALA A 164 24.38 -0.82 -2.79
CA ALA A 164 23.95 -1.20 -4.14
C ALA A 164 24.13 -2.70 -4.39
N LEU A 165 25.26 -3.27 -3.96
CA LEU A 165 25.52 -4.72 -4.04
C LEU A 165 24.54 -5.52 -3.18
N LEU A 166 24.25 -5.06 -1.96
CA LEU A 166 23.31 -5.71 -1.05
C LEU A 166 21.89 -5.72 -1.64
N VAL A 167 21.43 -4.58 -2.17
CA VAL A 167 20.12 -4.50 -2.82
C VAL A 167 20.08 -5.41 -4.05
N ALA A 168 21.08 -5.39 -4.92
CA ALA A 168 21.15 -6.29 -6.07
C ALA A 168 21.08 -7.77 -5.66
N ASN A 169 21.84 -8.16 -4.63
CA ASN A 169 21.81 -9.51 -4.10
C ASN A 169 20.44 -9.88 -3.52
N SER A 170 19.78 -8.96 -2.81
CA SER A 170 18.44 -9.21 -2.25
C SER A 170 17.40 -9.50 -3.34
N GLN A 171 17.46 -8.79 -4.47
CA GLN A 171 16.53 -9.00 -5.60
C GLN A 171 16.82 -10.31 -6.34
N LEU A 172 18.10 -10.71 -6.47
CA LEU A 172 18.46 -11.99 -7.08
C LEU A 172 18.00 -13.18 -6.21
N TRP A 173 18.09 -13.03 -4.89
CA TRP A 173 17.68 -14.07 -3.94
C TRP A 173 16.17 -14.37 -4.03
N GLU A 174 15.34 -13.36 -4.30
CA GLU A 174 13.89 -13.52 -4.49
C GLU A 174 13.53 -14.38 -5.72
N VAL A 175 14.34 -14.35 -6.77
CA VAL A 175 14.02 -15.03 -8.06
C VAL A 175 14.64 -16.44 -8.14
N ARG A 176 15.51 -16.83 -7.21
CA ARG A 176 16.37 -18.01 -7.36
C ARG A 176 15.61 -19.36 -7.34
N ASP A 177 14.57 -19.47 -6.52
CA ASP A 177 13.89 -20.75 -6.26
C ASP A 177 12.67 -20.95 -7.19
N THR A 178 12.27 -19.91 -7.93
CA THR A 178 11.07 -19.85 -8.78
C THR A 178 11.39 -19.20 -10.14
N ILE A 179 12.43 -19.71 -10.83
CA ILE A 179 12.84 -19.15 -12.13
C ILE A 179 11.77 -19.45 -13.19
N ASN A 180 10.86 -18.49 -13.34
CA ASN A 180 9.95 -18.41 -14.46
C ASN A 180 10.60 -17.57 -15.57
N TRP A 181 10.84 -18.16 -16.73
CA TRP A 181 11.48 -17.47 -17.87
C TRP A 181 10.65 -16.29 -18.38
N TRP A 182 9.33 -16.30 -18.21
CA TRP A 182 8.48 -15.13 -18.49
C TRP A 182 8.74 -13.98 -17.53
N SER A 183 8.92 -14.27 -16.24
CA SER A 183 9.33 -13.25 -15.26
C SER A 183 10.71 -12.68 -15.57
N VAL A 184 11.66 -13.54 -15.95
CA VAL A 184 13.03 -13.11 -16.33
C VAL A 184 13.00 -12.25 -17.59
N THR A 185 12.28 -12.67 -18.64
CA THR A 185 12.18 -11.90 -19.89
C THR A 185 11.46 -10.58 -19.69
N MET A 186 10.39 -10.53 -18.89
CA MET A 186 9.73 -9.29 -18.49
C MET A 186 10.66 -8.38 -17.70
N GLY A 187 11.44 -8.92 -16.76
CA GLY A 187 12.42 -8.16 -15.96
C GLY A 187 13.55 -7.57 -16.81
N VAL A 188 14.22 -8.40 -17.61
CA VAL A 188 15.30 -7.96 -18.51
C VAL A 188 14.76 -7.01 -19.59
N GLY A 189 13.62 -7.32 -20.19
CA GLY A 189 12.96 -6.46 -21.17
C GLY A 189 12.59 -5.09 -20.59
N SER A 190 12.02 -5.07 -19.39
CA SER A 190 11.73 -3.83 -18.65
C SER A 190 12.99 -3.00 -18.40
N MET A 191 14.10 -3.66 -18.03
CA MET A 191 15.38 -2.98 -17.81
C MET A 191 15.97 -2.42 -19.12
N LEU A 192 15.87 -3.14 -20.23
CA LEU A 192 16.30 -2.64 -21.55
C LEU A 192 15.47 -1.44 -21.99
N VAL A 193 14.15 -1.48 -21.85
CA VAL A 193 13.26 -0.36 -22.15
C VAL A 193 13.58 0.84 -21.25
N TYR A 194 13.79 0.61 -19.95
CA TYR A 194 14.21 1.66 -19.00
C TYR A 194 15.49 2.37 -19.47
N PHE A 195 16.54 1.60 -19.79
CA PHE A 195 17.80 2.17 -20.25
C PHE A 195 17.69 2.86 -21.62
N ALA A 196 16.89 2.32 -22.53
CA ALA A 196 16.63 2.93 -23.83
C ALA A 196 15.92 4.29 -23.69
N LEU A 197 14.87 4.36 -22.85
CA LEU A 197 14.16 5.60 -22.55
C LEU A 197 15.08 6.61 -21.87
N ARG A 198 15.91 6.17 -20.93
CA ARG A 198 16.88 7.04 -20.24
C ARG A 198 17.90 7.63 -21.22
N ARG A 199 18.41 6.82 -22.15
CA ARG A 199 19.34 7.28 -23.18
C ARG A 199 18.63 8.20 -24.20
N GLY A 200 17.37 7.93 -24.53
CA GLY A 200 16.53 8.80 -25.35
C GLY A 200 16.29 10.16 -24.70
N ASN A 201 15.89 10.19 -23.43
CA ASN A 201 15.73 11.42 -22.65
C ASN A 201 17.02 12.26 -22.62
N ALA A 202 18.17 11.63 -22.41
CA ALA A 202 19.47 12.30 -22.46
C ALA A 202 19.76 12.89 -23.85
N TYR A 203 19.52 12.11 -24.91
CA TYR A 203 19.72 12.55 -26.29
C TYR A 203 18.83 13.74 -26.70
N ILE A 204 17.56 13.72 -26.27
CA ILE A 204 16.61 14.82 -26.52
C ILE A 204 17.05 16.09 -25.78
N LYS A 205 17.54 15.94 -24.54
CA LYS A 205 18.10 17.04 -23.75
C LYS A 205 19.32 17.65 -24.42
N ASP A 206 20.24 16.83 -24.94
CA ASP A 206 21.45 17.30 -25.62
C ASP A 206 21.14 18.12 -26.89
N ARG A 207 20.00 17.88 -27.53
CA ARG A 207 19.52 18.65 -28.68
C ARG A 207 18.75 19.93 -28.32
N GLY A 208 18.63 20.25 -27.03
CA GLY A 208 17.99 21.49 -26.57
C GLY A 208 16.47 21.50 -26.72
N VAL A 209 15.82 20.34 -26.90
CA VAL A 209 14.36 20.25 -26.90
C VAL A 209 13.87 20.36 -25.45
N ALA A 210 13.66 21.59 -25.02
CA ALA A 210 13.19 21.87 -23.67
C ALA A 210 11.75 21.38 -23.47
N GLY A 211 11.51 20.69 -22.35
CA GLY A 211 10.15 20.34 -21.90
C GLY A 211 9.62 18.97 -22.30
N PHE A 212 10.32 18.19 -23.14
CA PHE A 212 9.94 16.81 -23.44
C PHE A 212 10.71 15.83 -22.53
N PHE A 213 10.00 15.16 -21.62
CA PHE A 213 10.55 14.15 -20.73
C PHE A 213 9.58 12.98 -20.62
N VAL A 214 10.08 11.76 -20.88
CA VAL A 214 9.29 10.54 -20.71
C VAL A 214 9.61 9.94 -19.33
N PRO A 215 8.64 9.78 -18.42
CA PRO A 215 8.86 9.11 -17.14
C PRO A 215 9.19 7.63 -17.35
N GLU A 216 10.48 7.31 -17.40
CA GLU A 216 11.03 6.00 -17.77
C GLU A 216 10.38 4.87 -16.96
N ALA A 217 10.34 5.01 -15.63
CA ALA A 217 9.81 4.00 -14.72
C ALA A 217 8.30 3.77 -14.89
N LEU A 218 7.51 4.83 -15.08
CA LEU A 218 6.07 4.68 -15.31
C LEU A 218 5.80 4.04 -16.66
N THR A 219 6.55 4.41 -17.69
CA THR A 219 6.40 3.84 -19.04
C THR A 219 6.63 2.34 -19.00
N VAL A 220 7.67 1.91 -18.28
CA VAL A 220 7.95 0.49 -18.05
C VAL A 220 6.80 -0.20 -17.32
N VAL A 221 6.25 0.40 -16.26
CA VAL A 221 5.11 -0.18 -15.51
C VAL A 221 3.86 -0.28 -16.36
N ILE A 222 3.53 0.75 -17.14
CA ILE A 222 2.35 0.74 -18.03
C ILE A 222 2.53 -0.33 -19.10
N LEU A 223 3.69 -0.37 -19.74
CA LEU A 223 3.98 -1.35 -20.79
C LEU A 223 3.99 -2.78 -20.24
N SER A 224 4.64 -3.03 -19.11
CA SER A 224 4.69 -4.35 -18.50
C SER A 224 3.32 -4.80 -18.00
N THR A 225 2.50 -3.90 -17.46
CA THR A 225 1.11 -4.19 -17.07
C THR A 225 0.26 -4.53 -18.30
N PHE A 226 0.38 -3.75 -19.37
CA PHE A 226 -0.34 -4.00 -20.62
C PHE A 226 0.05 -5.35 -21.23
N LEU A 227 1.35 -5.66 -21.29
CA LEU A 227 1.84 -6.94 -21.79
C LEU A 227 1.40 -8.11 -20.89
N SER A 228 1.44 -7.93 -19.57
CA SER A 228 0.95 -8.94 -18.62
C SER A 228 -0.53 -9.27 -18.83
N TRP A 229 -1.35 -8.22 -19.05
CA TRP A 229 -2.77 -8.38 -19.37
C TRP A 229 -3.01 -8.98 -20.76
N ALA A 230 -2.30 -8.51 -21.79
CA ALA A 230 -2.49 -8.95 -23.17
C ALA A 230 -2.13 -10.42 -23.39
N PHE A 231 -1.16 -10.94 -22.64
CA PHE A 231 -0.69 -12.32 -22.72
C PHE A 231 -1.19 -13.23 -21.58
N ASP A 232 -2.05 -12.71 -20.70
CA ASP A 232 -2.56 -13.42 -19.51
C ASP A 232 -1.47 -14.19 -18.75
N LEU A 233 -0.42 -13.47 -18.35
CA LEU A 233 0.79 -14.08 -17.78
C LEU A 233 0.55 -14.69 -16.39
N GLU A 234 -0.43 -14.19 -15.63
CA GLU A 234 -0.82 -14.77 -14.35
C GLU A 234 -1.49 -16.14 -14.57
N GLY A 235 -2.52 -16.20 -15.41
CA GLY A 235 -3.32 -17.42 -15.60
C GLY A 235 -2.61 -18.50 -16.41
N THR A 236 -1.87 -18.12 -17.46
CA THR A 236 -1.30 -19.10 -18.39
C THR A 236 0.16 -19.46 -18.10
N GLN A 237 0.92 -18.54 -17.52
CA GLN A 237 2.37 -18.70 -17.32
C GLN A 237 2.80 -18.66 -15.86
N ASP A 238 1.87 -18.59 -14.89
CA ASP A 238 2.17 -18.52 -13.44
C ASP A 238 3.17 -17.41 -13.07
N VAL A 239 3.04 -16.26 -13.74
CA VAL A 239 3.82 -15.06 -13.39
C VAL A 239 3.15 -14.37 -12.20
N ALA A 240 3.88 -14.22 -11.10
CA ALA A 240 3.38 -13.50 -9.94
C ALA A 240 3.10 -12.03 -10.26
N ILE A 241 1.85 -11.59 -10.12
CA ILE A 241 1.43 -10.20 -10.27
C ILE A 241 1.13 -9.55 -8.92
N VAL A 242 1.17 -8.21 -8.89
CA VAL A 242 0.90 -7.36 -7.71
C VAL A 242 -0.52 -7.55 -7.13
N GLY A 243 -1.46 -8.06 -7.94
CA GLY A 243 -2.84 -8.27 -7.53
C GLY A 243 -3.61 -6.97 -7.25
N THR A 244 -4.76 -7.09 -6.58
CA THR A 244 -5.61 -5.93 -6.27
C THR A 244 -5.09 -5.17 -5.06
N ILE A 245 -4.79 -3.88 -5.23
CA ILE A 245 -4.40 -2.98 -4.15
C ILE A 245 -5.67 -2.41 -3.49
N PRO A 246 -5.94 -2.70 -2.21
CA PRO A 246 -7.12 -2.17 -1.54
C PRO A 246 -7.01 -0.66 -1.45
N PRO A 247 -8.02 0.08 -1.89
CA PRO A 247 -7.85 1.50 -2.02
C PRO A 247 -8.30 2.26 -0.77
N GLY A 248 -7.75 3.45 -0.58
CA GLY A 248 -8.15 4.35 0.50
C GLY A 248 -6.96 5.08 1.10
N LEU A 249 -7.28 6.20 1.76
CA LEU A 249 -6.32 6.90 2.61
C LEU A 249 -6.22 6.15 3.95
N PRO A 250 -5.01 6.00 4.52
CA PRO A 250 -4.86 5.39 5.82
C PRO A 250 -5.49 6.31 6.87
N ALA A 251 -6.34 5.73 7.72
CA ALA A 251 -6.80 6.42 8.91
C ALA A 251 -5.61 6.66 9.86
N PRO A 252 -5.54 7.81 10.55
CA PRO A 252 -4.51 8.05 11.55
C PRO A 252 -4.63 7.01 12.68
N LYS A 253 -3.53 6.32 12.95
CA LYS A 253 -3.40 5.29 13.99
C LYS A 253 -2.08 5.51 14.72
N PHE A 254 -2.16 5.78 16.02
CA PHE A 254 -0.95 5.86 16.83
C PHE A 254 -0.29 4.48 16.96
N PRO A 255 1.06 4.41 16.94
CA PRO A 255 1.80 3.19 17.21
C PRO A 255 1.43 2.61 18.58
N ARG A 256 1.20 1.29 18.63
CA ARG A 256 0.80 0.57 19.85
C ARG A 256 1.99 0.30 20.76
N LEU A 257 2.43 1.33 21.47
CA LEU A 257 3.54 1.23 22.42
C LEU A 257 3.24 0.30 23.60
N ASP A 258 1.96 0.03 23.89
CA ASP A 258 1.47 -0.93 24.88
C ASP A 258 1.94 -2.37 24.61
N LYS A 259 2.29 -2.70 23.36
CA LYS A 259 2.83 -4.01 23.01
C LYS A 259 4.29 -4.21 23.42
N LEU A 260 5.00 -3.14 23.77
CA LEU A 260 6.37 -3.21 24.29
C LEU A 260 6.30 -3.43 25.80
N THR A 261 6.18 -4.70 26.21
CA THR A 261 5.95 -5.05 27.62
C THR A 261 7.25 -5.05 28.44
N THR A 262 8.40 -5.21 27.79
CA THR A 262 9.70 -5.36 28.46
C THR A 262 10.67 -4.25 28.04
N PHE A 263 11.47 -3.74 28.98
CA PHE A 263 12.51 -2.76 28.69
C PHE A 263 13.50 -3.23 27.61
N ALA A 264 13.86 -4.52 27.63
CA ALA A 264 14.72 -5.12 26.61
C ALA A 264 14.16 -4.96 25.19
N GLN A 265 12.83 -5.12 24.99
CA GLN A 265 12.21 -4.92 23.68
C GLN A 265 12.27 -3.46 23.23
N VAL A 266 12.11 -2.53 24.18
CA VAL A 266 12.23 -1.09 23.91
C VAL A 266 13.66 -0.75 23.52
N GLU A 267 14.65 -1.21 24.29
CA GLU A 267 16.07 -1.00 24.01
C GLU A 267 16.47 -1.56 22.64
N ASP A 268 16.03 -2.79 22.35
CA ASP A 268 16.26 -3.45 21.07
C ASP A 268 15.72 -2.66 19.88
N MET A 269 14.43 -2.31 19.91
CA MET A 269 13.80 -1.54 18.84
C MET A 269 14.37 -0.13 18.75
N ALA A 270 14.75 0.48 19.88
CA ALA A 270 15.44 1.78 19.91
C ALA A 270 16.79 1.70 19.19
N GLY A 271 17.56 0.62 19.39
CA GLY A 271 18.84 0.40 18.72
C GLY A 271 18.68 0.29 17.20
N VAL A 272 17.71 -0.49 16.74
CA VAL A 272 17.38 -0.61 15.30
C VAL A 272 16.97 0.75 14.72
N ALA A 273 16.10 1.47 15.43
CA ALA A 273 15.65 2.79 15.04
C ALA A 273 16.79 3.82 14.98
N LEU A 274 17.75 3.76 15.90
CA LEU A 274 18.92 4.65 15.91
C LEU A 274 19.76 4.46 14.65
N VAL A 275 20.06 3.22 14.28
CA VAL A 275 20.83 2.91 13.07
C VAL A 275 20.08 3.39 11.83
N ALA A 276 18.79 3.10 11.72
CA ALA A 276 17.96 3.56 10.61
C ALA A 276 17.91 5.10 10.52
N ALA A 277 17.83 5.79 11.66
CA ALA A 277 17.82 7.24 11.75
C ALA A 277 19.15 7.85 11.26
N LEU A 278 20.27 7.33 11.76
CA LEU A 278 21.62 7.78 11.38
C LEU A 278 21.85 7.58 9.89
N VAL A 279 21.63 6.36 9.37
CA VAL A 279 21.83 6.04 7.95
C VAL A 279 21.00 6.97 7.05
N SER A 280 19.71 7.14 7.35
CA SER A 280 18.81 7.97 6.55
C SER A 280 19.21 9.45 6.58
N PHE A 281 19.62 9.95 7.74
CA PHE A 281 20.07 11.33 7.89
C PHE A 281 21.38 11.59 7.14
N ILE A 282 22.36 10.71 7.31
CA ILE A 282 23.68 10.84 6.69
C ILE A 282 23.56 10.91 5.17
N ILE A 283 22.83 9.96 4.57
CA ILE A 283 22.64 9.90 3.12
C ILE A 283 21.91 11.13 2.63
N THR A 284 20.81 11.49 3.30
CA THR A 284 20.03 12.64 2.86
C THR A 284 20.82 13.93 2.96
N HIS A 285 21.49 14.16 4.08
CA HIS A 285 22.26 15.38 4.29
C HIS A 285 23.41 15.47 3.28
N SER A 286 24.06 14.35 2.96
CA SER A 286 25.09 14.28 1.91
C SER A 286 24.55 14.64 0.53
N ILE A 287 23.41 14.05 0.14
CA ILE A 287 22.76 14.37 -1.14
C ILE A 287 22.38 15.86 -1.19
N ALA A 288 21.74 16.33 -0.13
CA ALA A 288 21.31 17.72 -0.04
C ALA A 288 22.51 18.66 -0.21
N LYS A 289 23.61 18.42 0.53
CA LYS A 289 24.84 19.23 0.46
C LYS A 289 25.52 19.15 -0.91
N SER A 290 25.56 17.96 -1.52
CA SER A 290 26.17 17.75 -2.84
C SER A 290 25.46 18.51 -3.97
N LEU A 291 24.15 18.76 -3.82
CA LEU A 291 23.33 19.45 -4.82
C LEU A 291 23.03 20.92 -4.45
N ALA A 292 23.39 21.36 -3.23
CA ALA A 292 23.09 22.69 -2.74
C ALA A 292 23.86 23.83 -3.45
N GLY A 293 24.90 23.49 -4.22
CA GLY A 293 25.84 24.46 -4.78
C GLY A 293 26.46 25.32 -3.68
N ALA A 294 26.22 26.64 -3.75
CA ALA A 294 26.72 27.61 -2.76
C ALA A 294 25.82 27.75 -1.51
N GLN A 295 24.64 27.12 -1.49
CA GLN A 295 23.71 27.25 -0.36
C GLN A 295 24.16 26.37 0.81
N GLU A 296 24.33 26.97 1.98
CA GLU A 296 24.61 26.22 3.20
C GLU A 296 23.34 25.51 3.70
N ILE A 297 23.42 24.18 3.82
CA ILE A 297 22.33 23.36 4.36
C ILE A 297 22.61 23.05 5.82
N LYS A 298 21.78 23.61 6.69
CA LYS A 298 21.88 23.38 8.14
C LYS A 298 21.38 21.99 8.50
N ALA A 299 22.17 21.30 9.32
CA ALA A 299 21.98 19.90 9.65
C ALA A 299 20.89 19.69 10.73
N THR A 300 20.90 20.49 11.80
CA THR A 300 19.92 20.37 12.89
C THR A 300 18.46 20.62 12.44
N PRO A 301 18.15 21.66 11.64
CA PRO A 301 16.82 21.83 11.06
C PRO A 301 16.38 20.67 10.16
N GLN A 302 17.32 20.03 9.46
CA GLN A 302 17.03 18.86 8.64
C GLN A 302 16.62 17.66 9.51
N LEU A 303 17.27 17.45 10.68
CA LEU A 303 16.84 16.44 11.66
C LEU A 303 15.39 16.69 12.12
N LEU A 304 15.03 17.93 12.44
CA LEU A 304 13.65 18.27 12.83
C LEU A 304 12.65 17.94 11.73
N ALA A 305 12.94 18.33 10.48
CA ALA A 305 12.08 18.03 9.34
C ALA A 305 11.88 16.52 9.15
N PHE A 306 12.95 15.74 9.35
CA PHE A 306 12.93 14.28 9.27
C PHE A 306 12.14 13.65 10.42
N GLY A 307 12.29 14.19 11.63
CA GLY A 307 11.51 13.78 12.80
C GLY A 307 10.01 13.96 12.56
N VAL A 308 9.58 15.12 12.04
CA VAL A 308 8.16 15.37 11.74
C VAL A 308 7.64 14.48 10.60
N ALA A 309 8.42 14.32 9.53
CA ALA A 309 8.03 13.48 8.40
C ALA A 309 7.84 12.00 8.80
N ASN A 310 8.77 11.43 9.57
CA ASN A 310 8.66 10.07 10.08
C ASN A 310 7.56 9.96 11.15
N LEU A 311 7.34 10.98 11.99
CA LEU A 311 6.29 10.96 13.01
C LEU A 311 4.92 10.85 12.34
N ALA A 312 4.68 11.69 11.34
CA ALA A 312 3.50 11.59 10.50
C ALA A 312 3.42 10.22 9.81
N GLY A 313 4.54 9.71 9.28
CA GLY A 313 4.61 8.36 8.72
C GLY A 313 4.10 7.30 9.69
N SER A 314 4.59 7.30 10.93
CA SER A 314 4.17 6.35 11.96
C SER A 314 2.65 6.40 12.24
N ILE A 315 2.06 7.60 12.23
CA ILE A 315 0.61 7.80 12.45
C ILE A 315 -0.21 7.31 11.25
N PHE A 316 0.30 7.49 10.03
CA PHE A 316 -0.35 7.03 8.79
C PHE A 316 0.12 5.64 8.34
N SER A 317 0.77 4.89 9.24
CA SER A 317 1.30 3.55 9.02
C SER A 317 2.34 3.44 7.89
N ALA A 318 3.00 4.53 7.51
CA ALA A 318 4.15 4.49 6.62
C ALA A 318 5.42 4.06 7.38
N LEU A 319 6.32 3.39 6.67
CA LEU A 319 7.66 3.04 7.15
C LEU A 319 8.59 4.26 7.11
N PRO A 320 9.80 4.15 7.71
CA PRO A 320 10.74 5.25 7.71
C PRO A 320 11.22 5.54 6.29
N GLY A 321 11.16 6.81 5.92
CA GLY A 321 11.61 7.28 4.62
C GLY A 321 12.92 8.04 4.68
N SER A 322 13.52 8.20 3.51
CA SER A 322 14.76 8.95 3.31
C SER A 322 14.77 9.60 1.92
N ALA A 323 15.79 10.41 1.66
CA ALA A 323 16.08 10.88 0.31
C ALA A 323 16.81 9.82 -0.51
N SER A 324 16.82 9.99 -1.83
CA SER A 324 17.64 9.19 -2.74
C SER A 324 18.27 10.08 -3.80
N LEU A 325 19.49 9.73 -4.20
CA LEU A 325 20.24 10.48 -5.20
C LEU A 325 19.51 10.54 -6.56
N SER A 326 18.86 9.45 -6.98
CA SER A 326 18.11 9.39 -8.25
C SER A 326 16.97 10.40 -8.29
N ARG A 327 16.14 10.46 -7.24
CA ARG A 327 15.06 11.46 -7.12
C ARG A 327 15.59 12.88 -7.08
N ALA A 328 16.65 13.11 -6.31
CA ALA A 328 17.27 14.43 -6.18
C ALA A 328 17.84 14.95 -7.51
N ALA A 329 18.48 14.07 -8.29
CA ALA A 329 18.99 14.40 -9.63
C ALA A 329 17.86 14.74 -10.62
N ILE A 330 16.70 14.08 -10.52
CA ILE A 330 15.54 14.40 -11.37
C ILE A 330 14.90 15.73 -10.95
N ILE A 331 14.78 16.01 -9.66
CA ILE A 331 14.34 17.32 -9.14
C ILE A 331 15.22 18.44 -9.69
N ASP A 332 16.53 18.25 -9.62
CA ASP A 332 17.52 19.20 -10.14
C ASP A 332 17.42 19.35 -11.67
N ALA A 333 17.33 18.24 -12.40
CA ALA A 333 17.22 18.23 -13.85
C ALA A 333 15.92 18.89 -14.37
N LEU A 334 14.81 18.74 -13.65
CA LEU A 334 13.53 19.40 -13.95
C LEU A 334 13.49 20.86 -13.46
N GLY A 335 14.51 21.31 -12.73
CA GLY A 335 14.67 22.69 -12.32
C GLY A 335 13.66 23.14 -11.26
N ALA A 336 13.37 22.27 -10.28
CA ALA A 336 12.53 22.63 -9.14
C ALA A 336 13.02 23.92 -8.46
N ARG A 337 12.09 24.76 -8.03
CA ARG A 337 12.43 26.08 -7.47
C ARG A 337 12.17 26.17 -5.98
N THR A 338 11.26 25.35 -5.46
CA THR A 338 10.92 25.33 -4.04
C THR A 338 10.68 23.91 -3.53
N ILE A 339 10.54 23.73 -2.22
CA ILE A 339 10.20 22.43 -1.60
C ILE A 339 8.72 22.08 -1.84
N ILE A 340 7.90 23.04 -2.31
CA ILE A 340 6.46 22.90 -2.53
C ILE A 340 6.12 21.83 -3.58
N HIS A 341 7.08 21.43 -4.43
CA HIS A 341 6.90 20.26 -5.31
C HIS A 341 6.46 18.99 -4.55
N ASN A 342 6.86 18.81 -3.28
CA ASN A 342 6.40 17.71 -2.44
C ASN A 342 4.90 17.81 -2.07
N VAL A 343 4.31 19.00 -2.04
CA VAL A 343 2.85 19.19 -1.86
C VAL A 343 2.10 18.72 -3.10
N PHE A 344 2.64 18.96 -4.30
CA PHE A 344 2.06 18.44 -5.53
C PHE A 344 2.20 16.92 -5.65
N THR A 345 3.33 16.36 -5.19
CA THR A 345 3.49 14.90 -5.01
C THR A 345 2.38 14.35 -4.12
N PHE A 346 2.19 14.90 -2.92
CA PHE A 346 1.12 14.52 -2.00
C PHE A 346 -0.27 14.65 -2.62
N SER A 347 -0.53 15.73 -3.35
CA SER A 347 -1.83 16.00 -3.97
C SER A 347 -2.15 14.96 -5.04
N LEU A 348 -1.19 14.65 -5.92
CA LEU A 348 -1.37 13.61 -6.93
C LEU A 348 -1.49 12.23 -6.30
N MET A 349 -0.73 11.91 -5.25
CA MET A 349 -0.87 10.65 -4.51
C MET A 349 -2.21 10.55 -3.79
N THR A 350 -2.71 11.65 -3.24
CA THR A 350 -4.06 11.72 -2.65
C THR A 350 -5.09 11.40 -3.72
N LEU A 351 -4.96 11.99 -4.91
CA LEU A 351 -5.83 11.69 -6.05
C LEU A 351 -5.71 10.22 -6.43
N VAL A 352 -4.51 9.67 -6.57
CA VAL A 352 -4.32 8.24 -6.89
C VAL A 352 -4.96 7.36 -5.83
N LEU A 353 -4.69 7.54 -4.55
CA LEU A 353 -5.27 6.73 -3.46
C LEU A 353 -6.80 6.90 -3.36
N LEU A 354 -7.35 8.07 -3.70
CA LEU A 354 -8.79 8.36 -3.69
C LEU A 354 -9.51 7.94 -4.97
N PHE A 355 -8.86 7.90 -6.14
CA PHE A 355 -9.42 7.50 -7.44
C PHE A 355 -9.16 6.03 -7.77
N LEU A 356 -8.16 5.39 -7.16
CA LEU A 356 -8.10 3.93 -7.06
C LEU A 356 -9.25 3.41 -6.17
N SER A 357 -9.83 4.26 -5.30
CA SER A 357 -10.90 3.95 -4.34
C SER A 357 -12.33 3.83 -4.85
N PRO A 358 -12.81 4.60 -5.83
CA PRO A 358 -14.21 4.59 -6.21
C PRO A 358 -14.49 3.54 -7.29
N LEU A 359 -13.47 3.06 -8.02
CA LEU A 359 -13.62 1.95 -8.96
C LEU A 359 -13.91 0.61 -8.25
N LEU A 360 -13.78 0.56 -6.93
CA LEU A 360 -14.09 -0.59 -6.07
C LEU A 360 -15.09 -0.26 -4.94
N LYS A 361 -15.73 0.93 -4.95
CA LYS A 361 -16.73 1.32 -3.94
C LYS A 361 -18.05 0.58 -4.17
N ARG A 362 -18.79 0.33 -3.07
CA ARG A 362 -20.20 -0.13 -2.99
C ARG A 362 -20.96 0.22 -4.25
N GLN A 363 -21.16 -0.79 -5.08
CA GLN A 363 -22.02 -0.67 -6.23
C GLN A 363 -23.46 -0.84 -5.74
N PRO A 364 -24.46 -0.17 -6.35
CA PRO A 364 -25.84 -0.30 -5.89
C PRO A 364 -26.25 -1.78 -5.86
N GLY A 365 -26.70 -2.25 -4.69
CA GLY A 365 -27.09 -3.64 -4.48
C GLY A 365 -25.97 -4.67 -4.33
N VAL A 366 -24.69 -4.28 -4.39
CA VAL A 366 -23.55 -5.23 -4.30
C VAL A 366 -22.51 -4.77 -3.29
N GLU A 367 -22.13 -5.66 -2.38
CA GLU A 367 -21.09 -5.44 -1.37
C GLU A 367 -19.96 -6.44 -1.51
N VAL A 368 -18.71 -5.97 -1.56
CA VAL A 368 -17.54 -6.85 -1.52
C VAL A 368 -16.99 -6.88 -0.10
N ILE A 369 -16.91 -8.07 0.49
CA ILE A 369 -16.36 -8.31 1.82
C ILE A 369 -15.05 -9.07 1.67
N ARG A 370 -13.94 -8.49 2.13
CA ARG A 370 -12.66 -9.19 2.18
C ARG A 370 -12.36 -9.70 3.57
N PHE A 371 -12.21 -11.01 3.69
CA PHE A 371 -11.76 -11.65 4.93
C PHE A 371 -10.32 -12.13 4.75
N GLY A 372 -9.40 -11.56 5.53
CA GLY A 372 -7.96 -11.68 5.28
C GLY A 372 -7.30 -13.00 5.67
N ALA A 373 -8.05 -13.99 6.14
CA ALA A 373 -7.51 -15.22 6.71
C ALA A 373 -8.29 -16.45 6.25
N SER A 374 -7.65 -17.62 6.31
CA SER A 374 -8.34 -18.92 6.19
C SER A 374 -9.41 -19.06 7.28
N LEU A 375 -10.47 -19.80 6.96
CA LEU A 375 -11.61 -19.94 7.85
C LEU A 375 -11.45 -21.21 8.70
N THR A 376 -11.14 -21.02 9.98
CA THR A 376 -10.93 -22.11 10.93
C THR A 376 -11.83 -21.94 12.15
N PHE A 377 -11.88 -22.96 13.00
CA PHE A 377 -12.65 -22.99 14.24
C PHE A 377 -12.32 -21.80 15.15
N ALA A 378 -11.11 -21.25 15.06
CA ALA A 378 -10.64 -20.13 15.87
C ALA A 378 -11.25 -18.79 15.45
N ASN A 379 -11.63 -18.61 14.18
CA ASN A 379 -12.04 -17.31 13.64
C ASN A 379 -13.41 -17.29 12.93
N LYS A 380 -14.07 -18.44 12.76
CA LYS A 380 -15.40 -18.55 12.11
C LYS A 380 -16.47 -17.63 12.71
N ASP A 381 -16.47 -17.43 14.03
CA ASP A 381 -17.46 -16.57 14.70
C ASP A 381 -17.15 -15.07 14.52
N VAL A 382 -15.87 -14.73 14.34
CA VAL A 382 -15.46 -13.36 13.98
C VAL A 382 -15.87 -13.06 12.55
N PHE A 383 -15.62 -13.99 11.64
CA PHE A 383 -16.07 -13.91 10.26
C PHE A 383 -17.58 -13.73 10.14
N ARG A 384 -18.38 -14.62 10.77
CA ARG A 384 -19.84 -14.55 10.74
C ARG A 384 -20.35 -13.20 11.24
N ARG A 385 -19.83 -12.71 12.37
CA ARG A 385 -20.20 -11.39 12.93
C ARG A 385 -19.80 -10.25 12.00
N ALA A 386 -18.65 -10.33 11.33
CA ALA A 386 -18.21 -9.31 10.40
C ALA A 386 -19.16 -9.19 9.20
N VAL A 387 -19.56 -10.32 8.60
CA VAL A 387 -20.50 -10.33 7.47
C VAL A 387 -21.87 -9.79 7.88
N ILE A 388 -22.42 -10.26 9.01
CA ILE A 388 -23.72 -9.79 9.52
C ILE A 388 -23.68 -8.28 9.78
N LYS A 389 -22.62 -7.77 10.40
CA LYS A 389 -22.48 -6.34 10.69
C LYS A 389 -22.44 -5.47 9.43
N VAL A 390 -21.87 -5.98 8.34
CA VAL A 390 -21.84 -5.29 7.05
C VAL A 390 -23.25 -5.19 6.45
N VAL A 391 -24.02 -6.29 6.52
CA VAL A 391 -25.41 -6.35 6.07
C VAL A 391 -26.30 -5.43 6.91
N GLU A 392 -26.23 -5.53 8.25
CA GLU A 392 -26.98 -4.67 9.16
C GLU A 392 -26.70 -3.18 8.94
N LYS A 393 -25.44 -2.83 8.68
CA LYS A 393 -25.05 -1.46 8.32
C LYS A 393 -25.69 -1.02 7.01
N ALA A 394 -25.74 -1.88 5.99
CA ALA A 394 -26.39 -1.56 4.72
C ALA A 394 -27.90 -1.31 4.91
N ASP A 395 -28.57 -2.12 5.73
CA ASP A 395 -29.99 -1.96 6.05
C ASP A 395 -30.26 -0.69 6.86
N ALA A 396 -29.42 -0.39 7.85
CA ALA A 396 -29.52 0.83 8.64
C ALA A 396 -29.37 2.08 7.77
N GLU A 397 -28.42 2.07 6.82
CA GLU A 397 -28.23 3.16 5.86
C GLU A 397 -29.42 3.34 4.91
N ARG A 398 -30.06 2.24 4.50
CA ARG A 398 -31.29 2.28 3.70
C ARG A 398 -32.45 2.91 4.48
N ARG A 399 -32.71 2.41 5.70
CA ARG A 399 -33.77 2.94 6.58
C ARG A 399 -33.57 4.42 6.91
N LEU A 400 -32.32 4.84 7.09
CA LEU A 400 -31.96 6.25 7.31
C LEU A 400 -32.20 7.11 6.06
N ALA A 401 -31.95 6.58 4.85
CA ALA A 401 -32.23 7.30 3.62
C ALA A 401 -33.76 7.45 3.40
N GLU A 402 -34.53 6.40 3.69
CA GLU A 402 -36.00 6.41 3.65
C GLU A 402 -36.58 7.42 4.64
N SER A 403 -36.08 7.47 5.88
CA SER A 403 -36.54 8.44 6.89
C SER A 403 -36.17 9.90 6.58
N GLN A 404 -35.13 10.11 5.76
CA GLN A 404 -34.69 11.44 5.30
C GLN A 404 -35.33 11.88 3.97
N GLY A 405 -36.29 11.12 3.43
CA GLY A 405 -36.95 11.43 2.15
C GLY A 405 -36.01 11.43 0.94
N ARG A 406 -34.85 10.78 1.04
CA ARG A 406 -33.90 10.59 -0.08
C ARG A 406 -34.40 9.47 -0.98
N PRO A 407 -34.07 9.47 -2.28
CA PRO A 407 -34.40 8.36 -3.16
C PRO A 407 -33.91 7.03 -2.55
N PRO A 408 -34.74 5.96 -2.58
CA PRO A 408 -34.41 4.72 -1.90
C PRO A 408 -33.10 4.16 -2.46
N LYS A 409 -32.10 4.00 -1.60
CA LYS A 409 -30.88 3.25 -1.94
C LYS A 409 -31.29 1.84 -2.34
N VAL A 410 -30.79 1.35 -3.47
CA VAL A 410 -30.98 -0.04 -3.92
C VAL A 410 -30.61 -0.98 -2.77
N ALA A 411 -31.54 -1.84 -2.38
CA ALA A 411 -31.33 -2.81 -1.31
C ALA A 411 -30.12 -3.69 -1.63
N LEU A 412 -29.34 -4.07 -0.62
CA LEU A 412 -28.26 -5.01 -0.80
C LEU A 412 -28.85 -6.34 -1.30
N GLN A 413 -28.40 -6.81 -2.46
CA GLN A 413 -28.85 -8.04 -3.10
C GLN A 413 -27.72 -9.07 -3.22
N TYR A 414 -26.47 -8.61 -3.37
CA TYR A 414 -25.31 -9.48 -3.53
C TYR A 414 -24.21 -9.13 -2.53
N VAL A 415 -23.64 -10.16 -1.91
CA VAL A 415 -22.44 -10.09 -1.07
C VAL A 415 -21.36 -10.94 -1.71
N ILE A 416 -20.26 -10.33 -2.13
CA ILE A 416 -19.12 -11.00 -2.73
C ILE A 416 -18.05 -11.16 -1.66
N LEU A 417 -17.81 -12.38 -1.23
CA LEU A 417 -16.69 -12.70 -0.36
C LEU A 417 -15.43 -12.81 -1.20
N ASP A 418 -14.51 -11.88 -0.98
CA ASP A 418 -13.15 -11.99 -1.48
C ASP A 418 -12.42 -13.13 -0.76
N SER A 419 -12.40 -14.29 -1.42
CA SER A 419 -11.83 -15.53 -0.93
C SER A 419 -10.34 -15.69 -1.27
N SER A 420 -9.68 -14.64 -1.75
CA SER A 420 -8.25 -14.68 -2.12
C SER A 420 -7.34 -15.17 -0.98
N SER A 421 -7.78 -14.99 0.27
CA SER A 421 -7.04 -15.30 1.48
C SER A 421 -7.62 -16.49 2.25
N ILE A 422 -8.62 -17.20 1.69
CA ILE A 422 -9.24 -18.38 2.29
C ILE A 422 -8.63 -19.61 1.61
N HIS A 423 -7.63 -20.23 2.23
CA HIS A 423 -6.94 -21.39 1.66
C HIS A 423 -7.39 -22.71 2.30
N ASP A 424 -7.84 -22.63 3.55
CA ASP A 424 -8.34 -23.77 4.32
C ASP A 424 -9.68 -23.46 4.98
N LEU A 425 -10.53 -24.49 4.98
CA LEU A 425 -11.83 -24.58 5.60
C LEU A 425 -11.88 -25.87 6.42
N ASP A 426 -11.91 -25.76 7.74
CA ASP A 426 -12.22 -26.91 8.58
C ASP A 426 -13.72 -27.22 8.59
N SER A 427 -14.09 -28.40 9.09
CA SER A 427 -15.48 -28.86 9.14
C SER A 427 -16.41 -27.93 9.92
N SER A 428 -15.86 -27.19 10.87
CA SER A 428 -16.63 -26.28 11.72
C SER A 428 -16.89 -24.95 11.01
N SER A 429 -15.93 -24.48 10.22
CA SER A 429 -16.04 -23.30 9.38
C SER A 429 -16.93 -23.52 8.16
N LEU A 430 -16.90 -24.72 7.56
CA LEU A 430 -17.82 -25.11 6.50
C LEU A 430 -19.28 -24.99 6.98
N LYS A 431 -19.60 -25.54 8.15
CA LYS A 431 -20.95 -25.41 8.76
C LYS A 431 -21.31 -23.96 9.08
N THR A 432 -20.35 -23.15 9.51
CA THR A 432 -20.60 -21.72 9.74
C THR A 432 -20.88 -20.97 8.44
N LEU A 433 -20.17 -21.30 7.37
CA LEU A 433 -20.40 -20.72 6.05
C LEU A 433 -21.76 -21.16 5.48
N GLU A 434 -22.12 -22.44 5.58
CA GLU A 434 -23.45 -22.97 5.25
C GLU A 434 -24.56 -22.22 5.98
N GLY A 435 -24.43 -22.12 7.31
CA GLY A 435 -25.40 -21.43 8.14
C GLY A 435 -25.49 -19.94 7.82
N LEU A 436 -24.39 -19.30 7.40
CA LEU A 436 -24.39 -17.91 6.98
C LEU A 436 -25.09 -17.72 5.62
N VAL A 437 -24.81 -18.57 4.64
CA VAL A 437 -25.47 -18.54 3.32
C VAL A 437 -26.97 -18.74 3.48
N ALA A 438 -27.40 -19.75 4.26
CA ALA A 438 -28.81 -19.97 4.57
C ALA A 438 -29.46 -18.71 5.16
N LEU A 439 -28.81 -18.12 6.16
CA LEU A 439 -29.31 -16.93 6.86
C LEU A 439 -29.41 -15.72 5.92
N LEU A 440 -28.54 -15.58 4.93
CA LEU A 440 -28.60 -14.46 3.98
C LEU A 440 -29.71 -14.66 2.93
N VAL A 441 -29.94 -15.89 2.48
CA VAL A 441 -30.98 -16.23 1.50
C VAL A 441 -32.39 -16.15 2.10
N ASP A 442 -32.56 -16.52 3.38
CA ASP A 442 -33.86 -16.48 4.08
C ASP A 442 -34.30 -15.06 4.52
N ARG A 443 -33.49 -14.02 4.24
CA ARG A 443 -33.84 -12.63 4.56
C ARG A 443 -34.89 -12.07 3.61
N ASP A 444 -35.54 -11.01 4.07
CA ASP A 444 -36.36 -10.12 3.23
C ASP A 444 -35.77 -8.69 3.27
N PRO A 445 -35.18 -8.18 2.17
CA PRO A 445 -34.97 -8.86 0.88
C PRO A 445 -33.85 -9.93 0.95
N PRO A 446 -33.91 -10.97 0.11
CA PRO A 446 -32.91 -12.04 0.08
C PRO A 446 -31.57 -11.52 -0.45
N ILE A 447 -30.48 -11.99 0.16
CA ILE A 447 -29.11 -11.63 -0.20
C ILE A 447 -28.39 -12.88 -0.70
N GLU A 448 -27.85 -12.80 -1.91
CA GLU A 448 -27.06 -13.85 -2.52
C GLU A 448 -25.57 -13.66 -2.24
N MET A 449 -24.87 -14.75 -1.92
CA MET A 449 -23.44 -14.70 -1.60
C MET A 449 -22.61 -15.32 -2.72
N PHE A 450 -21.59 -14.60 -3.20
CA PHE A 450 -20.58 -15.08 -4.17
C PHE A 450 -19.24 -15.27 -3.49
N LEU A 451 -18.43 -16.19 -4.01
CA LEU A 451 -17.04 -16.40 -3.59
C LEU A 451 -16.11 -16.14 -4.78
N ALA A 452 -15.10 -15.29 -4.60
CA ALA A 452 -14.18 -14.91 -5.67
C ALA A 452 -12.89 -14.24 -5.14
N PRO A 453 -11.68 -14.64 -5.55
CA PRO A 453 -11.33 -15.79 -6.38
C PRO A 453 -11.37 -17.09 -5.58
N VAL A 454 -11.81 -18.19 -6.19
CA VAL A 454 -11.79 -19.51 -5.56
C VAL A 454 -10.64 -20.33 -6.13
N SER A 455 -9.68 -20.68 -5.27
CA SER A 455 -8.54 -21.52 -5.66
C SER A 455 -8.93 -23.00 -5.73
N ASP A 456 -8.18 -23.81 -6.47
CA ASP A 456 -8.44 -25.26 -6.58
C ASP A 456 -8.47 -25.99 -5.22
N PRO A 457 -7.54 -25.73 -4.27
CA PRO A 457 -7.61 -26.34 -2.94
C PRO A 457 -8.89 -25.97 -2.18
N LEU A 458 -9.31 -24.71 -2.29
CA LEU A 458 -10.54 -24.22 -1.67
C LEU A 458 -11.77 -24.88 -2.31
N MET A 459 -11.80 -25.03 -3.64
CA MET A 459 -12.85 -25.75 -4.36
C MET A 459 -12.96 -27.21 -3.90
N MET A 460 -11.83 -27.90 -3.74
CA MET A 460 -11.83 -29.29 -3.24
C MET A 460 -12.43 -29.42 -1.83
N GLN A 461 -12.25 -28.40 -0.99
CA GLN A 461 -12.82 -28.39 0.36
C GLN A 461 -14.29 -28.02 0.37
N LEU A 462 -14.72 -27.06 -0.45
CA LEU A 462 -16.12 -26.69 -0.63
C LEU A 462 -16.95 -27.88 -1.14
N ARG A 463 -16.37 -28.72 -2.01
CA ARG A 463 -16.98 -29.97 -2.51
C ARG A 463 -17.30 -30.99 -1.42
N LYS A 464 -16.70 -30.88 -0.24
CA LYS A 464 -17.00 -31.76 0.90
C LYS A 464 -18.35 -31.44 1.55
N SER A 465 -18.95 -30.30 1.22
CA SER A 465 -20.27 -29.89 1.70
C SER A 465 -21.31 -29.99 0.57
N PRO A 466 -22.27 -30.93 0.64
CA PRO A 466 -23.37 -31.02 -0.33
C PRO A 466 -24.24 -29.76 -0.33
N LEU A 467 -24.40 -29.13 0.83
CA LEU A 467 -25.19 -27.91 1.01
C LEU A 467 -24.54 -26.71 0.31
N LEU A 468 -23.24 -26.51 0.47
CA LEU A 468 -22.53 -25.42 -0.22
C LEU A 468 -22.51 -25.67 -1.73
N CYS A 469 -22.30 -26.90 -2.18
CA CYS A 469 -22.42 -27.23 -3.61
C CYS A 469 -23.81 -26.89 -4.17
N ALA A 470 -24.88 -27.21 -3.45
CA ALA A 470 -26.24 -26.96 -3.91
C ALA A 470 -26.67 -25.48 -3.82
N THR A 471 -26.13 -24.71 -2.88
CA THR A 471 -26.55 -23.31 -2.63
C THR A 471 -25.65 -22.28 -3.30
N LEU A 472 -24.36 -22.59 -3.43
CA LEU A 472 -23.42 -21.77 -4.19
C LEU A 472 -23.33 -22.21 -5.66
N GLY A 473 -23.67 -23.45 -6.04
CA GLY A 473 -23.78 -23.89 -7.44
C GLY A 473 -22.66 -23.37 -8.35
N ARG A 474 -23.03 -22.67 -9.44
CA ARG A 474 -22.12 -21.97 -10.38
C ARG A 474 -21.66 -20.56 -9.94
N ARG A 475 -21.76 -20.20 -8.65
CA ARG A 475 -21.53 -18.84 -8.11
C ARG A 475 -20.12 -18.64 -7.52
N TYR A 476 -19.17 -19.38 -8.07
CA TYR A 476 -17.74 -19.22 -7.83
C TYR A 476 -17.12 -18.49 -9.02
N PHE A 477 -16.31 -17.46 -8.76
CA PHE A 477 -15.63 -16.73 -9.82
C PHE A 477 -14.13 -16.84 -9.68
N LEU A 478 -13.43 -16.83 -10.82
CA LEU A 478 -11.97 -16.80 -10.88
C LEU A 478 -11.40 -15.44 -10.46
N SER A 479 -12.21 -14.37 -10.50
CA SER A 479 -11.79 -13.04 -10.03
C SER A 479 -12.94 -12.30 -9.36
N THR A 480 -12.61 -11.49 -8.35
CA THR A 480 -13.57 -10.60 -7.68
C THR A 480 -14.19 -9.60 -8.66
N ALA A 481 -13.42 -9.15 -9.65
CA ALA A 481 -13.90 -8.22 -10.69
C ALA A 481 -14.99 -8.84 -11.57
N THR A 482 -14.83 -10.11 -11.96
CA THR A 482 -15.84 -10.85 -12.73
C THR A 482 -17.11 -11.04 -11.90
N ALA A 483 -16.96 -11.39 -10.61
CA ALA A 483 -18.09 -11.53 -9.69
C ALA A 483 -18.88 -10.22 -9.52
N VAL A 484 -18.18 -9.10 -9.37
CA VAL A 484 -18.78 -7.76 -9.25
C VAL A 484 -19.52 -7.39 -10.52
N THR A 485 -18.91 -7.62 -11.68
CA THR A 485 -19.50 -7.31 -12.99
C THR A 485 -20.77 -8.12 -13.22
N TYR A 486 -20.75 -9.41 -12.89
CA TYR A 486 -21.93 -10.27 -12.98
C TYR A 486 -23.03 -9.81 -12.02
N ALA A 487 -22.70 -9.57 -10.75
CA ALA A 487 -23.67 -9.08 -9.75
C ALA A 487 -24.33 -7.77 -10.21
N LEU A 488 -23.53 -6.85 -10.74
CA LEU A 488 -24.02 -5.58 -11.27
C LEU A 488 -24.96 -5.74 -12.47
N GLN A 489 -24.64 -6.64 -13.39
CA GLN A 489 -25.51 -6.95 -14.51
C GLN A 489 -26.86 -7.48 -14.04
N GLN A 490 -26.88 -8.30 -12.99
CA GLN A 490 -28.13 -8.83 -12.43
C GLN A 490 -28.96 -7.76 -11.73
N VAL A 491 -28.32 -6.90 -10.93
CA VAL A 491 -29.00 -5.75 -10.32
C VAL A 491 -29.57 -4.81 -11.38
N ALA A 492 -28.82 -4.56 -12.46
CA ALA A 492 -29.28 -3.71 -13.56
C ALA A 492 -30.41 -4.33 -14.38
N ALA A 493 -30.42 -5.66 -14.52
CA ALA A 493 -31.48 -6.42 -15.19
C ALA A 493 -32.78 -6.53 -14.35
N GLY A 494 -32.76 -6.07 -13.09
CA GLY A 494 -33.91 -6.18 -12.18
C GLY A 494 -34.26 -7.61 -11.80
N GLN A 495 -33.33 -8.56 -11.97
CA GLN A 495 -33.54 -9.93 -11.52
C GLN A 495 -33.47 -9.96 -10.00
N LEU A 496 -34.62 -10.17 -9.36
CA LEU A 496 -34.69 -10.41 -7.92
C LEU A 496 -34.04 -11.77 -7.62
N VAL A 497 -33.17 -11.81 -6.60
CA VAL A 497 -32.61 -13.05 -6.06
C VAL A 497 -33.77 -14.00 -5.75
N ALA A 498 -33.74 -15.19 -6.36
CA ALA A 498 -34.85 -16.14 -6.28
C ALA A 498 -35.11 -16.53 -4.80
N PRO A 499 -36.38 -16.49 -4.32
CA PRO A 499 -36.69 -16.83 -2.94
C PRO A 499 -36.41 -18.32 -2.66
N ALA A 500 -36.11 -18.62 -1.39
CA ALA A 500 -35.66 -19.88 -0.78
C ALA A 500 -36.43 -21.19 -1.13
N SER A 501 -37.39 -21.15 -2.05
CA SER A 501 -38.09 -22.31 -2.62
C SER A 501 -37.16 -23.39 -3.20
N LEU A 502 -35.97 -23.02 -3.70
CA LEU A 502 -34.92 -23.97 -4.11
C LEU A 502 -34.26 -24.66 -2.90
N TYR A 503 -34.04 -23.90 -1.82
CA TYR A 503 -33.43 -24.34 -0.56
C TYR A 503 -34.31 -25.39 0.15
N HIS A 504 -35.62 -25.16 0.19
CA HIS A 504 -36.59 -26.12 0.73
C HIS A 504 -36.70 -27.38 -0.13
N LYS A 505 -36.62 -27.27 -1.45
CA LYS A 505 -36.63 -28.42 -2.36
C LYS A 505 -35.39 -29.31 -2.14
N VAL A 506 -34.21 -28.70 -2.08
CA VAL A 506 -32.92 -29.39 -1.85
C VAL A 506 -32.86 -30.00 -0.44
N MET A 507 -33.33 -29.30 0.60
CA MET A 507 -33.40 -29.85 1.96
C MET A 507 -34.40 -31.00 2.06
N SER A 508 -35.51 -30.96 1.33
CA SER A 508 -36.48 -32.06 1.29
C SER A 508 -35.93 -33.30 0.59
N SER A 509 -35.16 -33.16 -0.50
CA SER A 509 -34.53 -34.28 -1.20
C SER A 509 -33.35 -34.87 -0.42
N ILE A 510 -32.52 -34.05 0.22
CA ILE A 510 -31.41 -34.51 1.08
C ILE A 510 -31.93 -35.24 2.34
N SER A 511 -33.03 -34.76 2.95
CA SER A 511 -33.63 -35.41 4.13
C SER A 511 -34.31 -36.75 3.81
N LEU A 512 -34.67 -37.02 2.55
CA LEU A 512 -35.36 -38.24 2.12
C LEU A 512 -34.40 -39.31 1.57
N GLY A 513 -33.09 -39.05 1.49
CA GLY A 513 -32.09 -40.03 1.04
C GLY A 513 -32.17 -40.41 -0.44
N ASN A 514 -32.99 -39.72 -1.23
CA ASN A 514 -33.17 -39.96 -2.67
C ASN A 514 -32.40 -38.88 -3.45
N LEU A 515 -31.12 -39.13 -3.72
CA LEU A 515 -30.39 -38.46 -4.78
C LEU A 515 -29.82 -39.56 -5.68
N ASP A 516 -30.49 -39.83 -6.79
CA ASP A 516 -29.91 -40.61 -7.89
C ASP A 516 -28.96 -39.68 -8.68
N GLU A 517 -27.84 -40.23 -9.16
CA GLU A 517 -26.77 -39.48 -9.85
C GLU A 517 -27.26 -38.67 -11.07
N GLY A 518 -28.43 -38.97 -11.63
CA GLY A 518 -29.02 -38.23 -12.74
C GLY A 518 -29.58 -36.84 -12.39
N ASP A 519 -29.95 -36.59 -11.13
CA ASP A 519 -30.52 -35.29 -10.70
C ASP A 519 -29.44 -34.21 -10.49
N LEU A 520 -28.16 -34.58 -10.56
CA LEU A 520 -27.02 -33.66 -10.40
C LEU A 520 -26.62 -32.95 -11.70
N ASP A 521 -27.01 -33.48 -12.87
CA ASP A 521 -26.66 -32.90 -14.17
C ASP A 521 -27.66 -31.81 -14.63
N ASP A 522 -28.87 -31.76 -14.06
CA ASP A 522 -29.92 -30.78 -14.37
C ASP A 522 -29.97 -29.56 -13.40
N ILE A 523 -29.06 -29.48 -12.42
CA ILE A 523 -28.87 -28.35 -11.48
C ILE A 523 -27.60 -27.58 -11.82
#